data_AF-A0A090R125-F1
#
_entry.id   AF-A0A090R125-F1
#
_cell.length_a   1.000
_cell.length_b   1.000
_cell.length_c   1.000
_cell.angle_alpha   90.00
_cell.angle_beta   90.00
_cell.angle_gamma   90.00
#
_symmetry.space_group_name_H-M   'P 1'
#
loop_
_entity.id
_entity.type
_entity.pdbx_description
1 polymer ?
#
loop_
_entity_poly.entity_id
_entity_poly.type
_entity_poly.pdbx_seq_one_letter_code
_entity_poly.pdbx_strand_id
1 'polypeptide(L)'
;MNKILVGVMALVSLAMPLQASAEDVKPSAEALLHQMDEASRALSYELSYILIKKNSIEPLRYRHALENGETYAHLVYLSGPPREVIQRGNEVSYFEPGLDPFTIDSNKMVAPLPPIMKTDISELAGYYDFIAMGRAREAGVPCDVVRIAPKDARAIPTCCGLIPAASW
;
A
#
# COMPACT_ATOMS: atom_id res chain seq x y z
N MET A 1 -41.62 -8.01 -54.93
CA MET A 1 -40.43 -7.18 -55.20
C MET A 1 -40.08 -6.44 -53.92
N ASN A 2 -39.41 -7.09 -52.95
CA ASN A 2 -39.08 -6.48 -51.64
C ASN A 2 -37.86 -7.15 -50.97
N LYS A 3 -36.91 -7.67 -51.77
CA LYS A 3 -35.73 -8.38 -51.27
C LYS A 3 -34.48 -7.48 -51.11
N ILE A 4 -34.58 -6.20 -51.48
CA ILE A 4 -33.45 -5.26 -51.48
C ILE A 4 -33.33 -4.53 -50.13
N LEU A 5 -34.39 -4.47 -49.32
CA LEU A 5 -34.38 -3.70 -48.07
C LEU A 5 -33.58 -4.36 -46.94
N VAL A 6 -33.45 -5.70 -46.93
CA VAL A 6 -32.79 -6.45 -45.85
C VAL A 6 -31.26 -6.42 -45.99
N GLY A 7 -30.73 -6.22 -47.20
CA GLY A 7 -29.28 -6.20 -47.44
C GLY A 7 -28.58 -4.91 -46.97
N VAL A 8 -29.28 -3.77 -46.99
CA VAL A 8 -28.68 -2.47 -46.63
C VAL A 8 -28.57 -2.30 -45.11
N MET A 9 -29.48 -2.90 -44.33
CA MET A 9 -29.46 -2.77 -42.87
C MET A 9 -28.37 -3.63 -42.21
N ALA A 10 -27.89 -4.69 -42.86
CA ALA A 10 -26.81 -5.54 -42.35
C ALA A 10 -25.40 -4.96 -42.61
N LEU A 11 -25.24 -4.09 -43.59
CA LEU A 11 -23.93 -3.50 -43.95
C LEU A 11 -23.57 -2.26 -43.13
N VAL A 12 -24.55 -1.61 -42.50
CA VAL A 12 -24.33 -0.45 -41.61
C VAL A 12 -23.87 -0.87 -40.21
N SER A 13 -24.14 -2.11 -39.80
CA SER A 13 -23.74 -2.63 -38.49
C SER A 13 -22.24 -2.97 -38.37
N LEU A 14 -21.50 -3.01 -39.49
CA LEU A 14 -20.07 -3.36 -39.52
C LEU A 14 -19.13 -2.14 -39.54
N ALA A 15 -19.68 -0.92 -39.54
CA ALA A 15 -18.91 0.32 -39.64
C ALA A 15 -18.79 1.09 -38.31
N MET A 16 -19.04 0.43 -37.17
CA MET A 16 -18.66 0.99 -35.87
C MET A 16 -17.23 0.56 -35.53
N PRO A 17 -16.23 1.45 -35.61
CA PRO A 17 -14.98 1.19 -34.94
C PRO A 17 -15.27 1.06 -33.45
N LEU A 18 -15.03 -0.13 -32.89
CA LEU A 18 -14.84 -0.32 -31.46
C LEU A 18 -13.56 0.44 -31.07
N GLN A 19 -13.67 1.75 -30.93
CA GLN A 19 -12.66 2.58 -30.27
C GLN A 19 -13.24 3.00 -28.92
N ALA A 20 -13.53 1.99 -28.09
CA ALA A 20 -13.59 2.19 -26.65
C ALA A 20 -12.14 2.15 -26.14
N SER A 21 -11.43 3.26 -26.29
CA SER A 21 -10.27 3.50 -25.43
C SER A 21 -10.85 3.87 -24.07
N ALA A 22 -10.90 2.90 -23.16
CA ALA A 22 -11.01 3.21 -21.75
C ALA A 22 -9.72 3.95 -21.39
N GLU A 23 -9.75 5.27 -21.49
CA GLU A 23 -8.74 6.11 -20.87
C GLU A 23 -9.01 5.99 -19.37
N ASP A 24 -8.43 4.96 -18.76
CA ASP A 24 -8.47 4.78 -17.31
C ASP A 24 -8.04 6.10 -16.69
N VAL A 25 -8.97 6.78 -16.04
CA VAL A 25 -8.70 8.02 -15.32
C VAL A 25 -7.68 7.66 -14.25
N LYS A 26 -6.41 7.94 -14.53
CA LYS A 26 -5.32 7.58 -13.62
C LYS A 26 -5.58 8.33 -12.30
N PRO A 27 -5.65 7.63 -11.16
CA PRO A 27 -5.82 8.30 -9.89
C PRO A 27 -4.69 9.31 -9.65
N SER A 28 -4.99 10.41 -8.97
CA SER A 28 -3.96 11.36 -8.55
C SER A 28 -2.98 10.67 -7.60
N ALA A 29 -1.76 11.22 -7.46
CA ALA A 29 -0.77 10.69 -6.53
C ALA A 29 -1.30 10.65 -5.07
N GLU A 30 -2.08 11.65 -4.68
CA GLU A 30 -2.76 11.70 -3.38
C GLU A 30 -3.79 10.59 -3.24
N ALA A 31 -4.62 10.37 -4.26
CA ALA A 31 -5.62 9.29 -4.26
C ALA A 31 -4.95 7.91 -4.14
N LEU A 32 -3.82 7.69 -4.83
CA LEU A 32 -3.05 6.45 -4.70
C LEU A 32 -2.51 6.24 -3.27
N LEU A 33 -2.04 7.30 -2.61
CA LEU A 33 -1.58 7.22 -1.22
C LEU A 33 -2.73 6.92 -0.26
N HIS A 34 -3.90 7.52 -0.46
CA HIS A 34 -5.10 7.20 0.32
C HIS A 34 -5.56 5.75 0.11
N GLN A 35 -5.55 5.25 -1.12
CA GLN A 35 -5.88 3.87 -1.43
C GLN A 35 -4.90 2.89 -0.75
N MET A 36 -3.60 3.21 -0.77
CA MET A 36 -2.58 2.42 -0.09
C MET A 36 -2.79 2.40 1.43
N ASP A 37 -3.09 3.55 2.02
CA ASP A 37 -3.38 3.70 3.44
C ASP A 37 -4.63 2.90 3.86
N GLU A 38 -5.72 2.99 3.08
CA GLU A 38 -6.93 2.20 3.29
C GLU A 38 -6.66 0.69 3.16
N ALA A 39 -5.98 0.26 2.09
CA ALA A 39 -5.62 -1.14 1.87
C ALA A 39 -4.78 -1.70 3.03
N SER A 40 -3.88 -0.89 3.59
CA SER A 40 -3.02 -1.30 4.70
C SER A 40 -3.79 -1.64 5.99
N ARG A 41 -4.97 -1.05 6.18
CA ARG A 41 -5.87 -1.28 7.33
C ARG A 41 -6.99 -2.27 7.06
N ALA A 42 -7.46 -2.37 5.82
CA ALA A 42 -8.65 -3.15 5.49
C ALA A 42 -8.35 -4.59 5.06
N LEU A 43 -7.21 -4.82 4.40
CA LEU A 43 -6.89 -6.11 3.81
C LEU A 43 -6.18 -7.03 4.80
N SER A 44 -6.41 -8.35 4.66
CA SER A 44 -5.57 -9.35 5.32
C SER A 44 -4.40 -9.73 4.40
N TYR A 45 -3.16 -9.60 4.89
CA TYR A 45 -1.97 -9.80 4.07
C TYR A 45 -0.74 -10.18 4.89
N GLU A 46 0.28 -10.69 4.21
CA GLU A 46 1.62 -10.94 4.74
C GLU A 46 2.66 -10.16 3.92
N LEU A 47 3.52 -9.41 4.61
CA LEU A 47 4.67 -8.71 4.02
C LEU A 47 5.96 -9.31 4.57
N SER A 48 6.82 -9.79 3.68
CA SER A 48 8.21 -10.12 4.00
C SER A 48 9.11 -9.04 3.43
N TYR A 49 9.86 -8.35 4.29
CA TYR A 49 10.70 -7.21 3.90
C TYR A 49 12.00 -7.18 4.71
N ILE A 50 12.94 -6.37 4.26
CA ILE A 50 14.19 -6.11 4.98
C ILE A 50 14.20 -4.68 5.50
N LEU A 51 14.63 -4.51 6.74
CA LEU A 51 14.97 -3.21 7.31
C LEU A 51 16.47 -2.99 7.15
N ILE A 52 16.84 -2.00 6.35
CA ILE A 52 18.23 -1.62 6.13
C ILE A 52 18.59 -0.51 7.11
N LYS A 53 19.54 -0.80 8.00
CA LYS A 53 20.18 0.17 8.90
C LYS A 53 21.61 0.43 8.43
N LYS A 54 22.27 1.44 8.99
CA LYS A 54 23.65 1.83 8.61
C LYS A 54 24.64 0.67 8.61
N ASN A 55 24.51 -0.27 9.57
CA ASN A 55 25.46 -1.36 9.78
C ASN A 55 24.79 -2.75 9.82
N SER A 56 23.49 -2.86 9.53
CA SER A 56 22.78 -4.14 9.61
C SER A 56 21.61 -4.22 8.63
N ILE A 57 21.26 -5.45 8.27
CA ILE A 57 20.05 -5.78 7.50
C ILE A 57 19.25 -6.75 8.35
N GLU A 58 18.01 -6.38 8.65
CA GLU A 58 17.10 -7.17 9.49
C GLU A 58 15.93 -7.67 8.64
N PRO A 59 15.86 -8.97 8.31
CA PRO A 59 14.69 -9.54 7.65
C PRO A 59 13.53 -9.64 8.64
N LEU A 60 12.37 -9.19 8.20
CA LEU A 60 11.15 -9.09 8.99
C LEU A 60 9.99 -9.71 8.22
N ARG A 61 9.04 -10.27 8.98
CA ARG A 61 7.73 -10.66 8.45
C ARG A 61 6.64 -9.96 9.25
N TYR A 62 5.76 -9.26 8.56
CA TYR A 62 4.59 -8.61 9.11
C TYR A 62 3.33 -9.26 8.56
N ARG A 63 2.38 -9.59 9.42
CA ARG A 63 1.05 -10.10 9.07
C ARG A 63 0.02 -9.15 9.61
N HIS A 64 -1.00 -8.89 8.82
CA HIS A 64 -2.14 -8.10 9.19
C HIS A 64 -3.42 -8.86 8.84
N ALA A 65 -4.41 -8.84 9.72
CA ALA A 65 -5.74 -9.36 9.49
C ALA A 65 -6.78 -8.48 10.18
N LEU A 66 -7.96 -8.40 9.57
CA LEU A 66 -9.13 -7.74 10.14
C LEU A 66 -10.22 -8.79 10.30
N GLU A 67 -10.55 -9.13 11.54
CA GLU A 67 -11.55 -10.17 11.85
C GLU A 67 -12.54 -9.62 12.87
N ASN A 68 -13.85 -9.72 12.57
CA ASN A 68 -14.93 -9.22 13.44
C ASN A 68 -14.80 -7.73 13.84
N GLY A 69 -14.15 -6.91 13.00
CA GLY A 69 -13.90 -5.50 13.29
C GLY A 69 -12.69 -5.24 14.20
N GLU A 70 -11.97 -6.29 14.60
CA GLU A 70 -10.74 -6.19 15.37
C GLU A 70 -9.51 -6.41 14.48
N THR A 71 -8.50 -5.56 14.68
CA THR A 71 -7.22 -5.65 13.99
C THR A 71 -6.30 -6.65 14.70
N TYR A 72 -5.81 -7.62 13.95
CA TYR A 72 -4.79 -8.56 14.37
C TYR A 72 -3.53 -8.31 13.57
N ALA A 73 -2.39 -8.19 14.26
CA ALA A 73 -1.13 -8.03 13.58
C ALA A 73 0.00 -8.81 14.28
N HIS A 74 0.96 -9.27 13.49
CA HIS A 74 2.12 -10.01 13.99
C HIS A 74 3.37 -9.60 13.23
N LEU A 75 4.36 -9.08 13.95
CA LEU A 75 5.67 -8.76 13.42
C LEU A 75 6.71 -9.68 14.05
N VAL A 76 7.50 -10.35 13.21
CA VAL A 76 8.57 -11.27 13.63
C VAL A 76 9.89 -10.85 13.00
N TYR A 77 10.94 -10.84 13.82
CA TYR A 77 12.32 -10.75 13.35
C TYR A 77 12.77 -12.15 12.90
N LEU A 78 13.17 -12.28 11.64
CA LEU A 78 13.51 -13.58 11.05
C LEU A 78 14.97 -14.00 11.27
N SER A 79 15.79 -13.11 11.85
CA SER A 79 17.20 -13.34 12.15
C SER A 79 17.53 -12.92 13.58
N GLY A 80 18.49 -13.63 14.19
CA GLY A 80 18.95 -13.36 15.55
C GLY A 80 18.07 -14.00 16.63
N PRO A 81 18.08 -13.45 17.86
CA PRO A 81 17.22 -13.93 18.94
C PRO A 81 15.73 -13.81 18.56
N PRO A 82 14.87 -14.75 18.98
CA PRO A 82 13.45 -14.75 18.61
C PRO A 82 12.75 -13.54 19.21
N ARG A 83 12.46 -12.54 18.40
CA ARG A 83 11.74 -11.31 18.79
C ARG A 83 10.46 -11.19 17.99
N GLU A 84 9.37 -10.89 18.69
CA GLU A 84 8.08 -10.69 18.05
C GLU A 84 7.21 -9.66 18.77
N VAL A 85 6.32 -9.06 18.00
CA VAL A 85 5.31 -8.11 18.48
C VAL A 85 3.96 -8.56 17.95
N ILE A 86 2.98 -8.71 18.83
CA ILE A 86 1.64 -9.20 18.50
C ILE A 86 0.63 -8.14 18.91
N GLN A 87 -0.23 -7.72 17.97
CA GLN A 87 -1.36 -6.85 18.23
C GLN A 87 -2.67 -7.65 18.15
N ARG A 88 -3.54 -7.44 19.14
CA ARG A 88 -4.91 -7.96 19.20
C ARG A 88 -5.84 -6.82 19.60
N GLY A 89 -6.57 -6.26 18.64
CA GLY A 89 -7.39 -5.08 18.85
C GLY A 89 -6.55 -3.92 19.40
N ASN A 90 -6.84 -3.52 20.64
CA ASN A 90 -6.18 -2.43 21.35
C ASN A 90 -5.06 -2.89 22.29
N GLU A 91 -4.63 -4.15 22.23
CA GLU A 91 -3.51 -4.64 23.03
C GLU A 91 -2.33 -4.98 22.13
N VAL A 92 -1.13 -4.51 22.51
CA VAL A 92 0.13 -4.86 21.84
C VAL A 92 1.05 -5.53 22.85
N SER A 93 1.42 -6.77 22.57
CA SER A 93 2.31 -7.59 23.39
C SER A 93 3.69 -7.69 22.74
N TYR A 94 4.74 -7.53 23.55
CA TYR A 94 6.13 -7.55 23.12
C TYR A 94 6.84 -8.76 23.73
N PHE A 95 7.52 -9.53 22.88
CA PHE A 95 8.29 -10.69 23.27
C PHE A 95 9.72 -10.52 22.78
N GLU A 96 10.65 -10.36 23.72
CA GLU A 96 12.07 -10.16 23.43
C GLU A 96 12.92 -10.99 24.40
N PRO A 97 13.93 -11.73 23.92
CA PRO A 97 14.77 -12.55 24.79
C PRO A 97 15.55 -11.67 25.78
N GLY A 98 15.50 -12.03 27.06
CA GLY A 98 16.14 -11.28 28.14
C GLY A 98 15.26 -10.19 28.77
N LEU A 99 14.03 -10.03 28.30
CA LEU A 99 13.01 -9.19 28.93
C LEU A 99 11.77 -10.04 29.26
N ASP A 100 11.14 -9.75 30.38
CA ASP A 100 9.83 -10.33 30.68
C ASP A 100 8.80 -9.80 29.67
N PRO A 101 7.98 -10.66 29.06
CA PRO A 101 6.95 -10.22 28.13
C PRO A 101 5.99 -9.22 28.80
N PHE A 102 5.61 -8.18 28.08
CA PHE A 102 4.68 -7.18 28.56
C PHE A 102 3.68 -6.78 27.48
N THR A 103 2.52 -6.30 27.91
CA THR A 103 1.42 -5.85 27.06
C THR A 103 1.11 -4.39 27.37
N ILE A 104 0.85 -3.61 26.32
CA ILE A 104 0.46 -2.20 26.39
C ILE A 104 -0.93 -2.06 25.78
N ASP A 105 -1.80 -1.29 26.44
CA ASP A 105 -3.07 -0.82 25.86
C ASP A 105 -2.79 0.30 24.85
N SER A 106 -2.79 -0.06 23.57
CA SER A 106 -2.52 0.81 22.43
C SER A 106 -3.09 0.17 21.16
N ASN A 107 -3.75 0.96 20.32
CA ASN A 107 -4.14 0.55 18.97
C ASN A 107 -3.02 0.71 17.92
N LYS A 108 -1.83 1.20 18.35
CA LYS A 108 -0.67 1.43 17.48
C LYS A 108 0.50 0.56 17.92
N MET A 109 0.96 -0.31 17.02
CA MET A 109 2.16 -1.11 17.22
C MET A 109 3.45 -0.29 17.04
N VAL A 110 4.29 -0.29 18.07
CA VAL A 110 5.62 0.35 18.04
C VAL A 110 6.65 -0.68 17.56
N ALA A 111 6.65 -0.91 16.25
CA ALA A 111 7.57 -1.81 15.56
C ALA A 111 8.07 -1.18 14.24
N PRO A 112 9.11 -1.71 13.57
CA PRO A 112 9.70 -1.11 12.36
C PRO A 112 8.83 -1.35 11.11
N LEU A 113 7.58 -0.89 11.14
CA LEU A 113 6.66 -0.95 10.00
C LEU A 113 7.02 0.09 8.93
N PRO A 114 6.64 -0.15 7.66
CA PRO A 114 6.65 0.87 6.62
C PRO A 114 6.01 2.18 7.11
N PRO A 115 6.70 3.34 7.00
CA PRO A 115 6.23 4.61 7.57
C PRO A 115 4.82 5.02 7.15
N ILE A 116 4.43 4.69 5.90
CA ILE A 116 3.10 5.03 5.38
C ILE A 116 1.97 4.42 6.21
N MET A 117 2.16 3.24 6.81
CA MET A 117 1.15 2.57 7.63
C MET A 117 0.85 3.30 8.95
N LYS A 118 1.66 4.32 9.30
CA LYS A 118 1.51 5.09 10.54
C LYS A 118 1.18 6.56 10.30
N THR A 119 1.01 6.96 9.04
CA THR A 119 0.93 8.37 8.63
C THR A 119 -0.48 8.71 8.18
N ASP A 120 -1.01 9.84 8.62
CA ASP A 120 -2.23 10.43 8.03
C ASP A 120 -1.87 11.18 6.74
N ILE A 121 -2.38 10.70 5.61
CA ILE A 121 -2.08 11.26 4.28
C ILE A 121 -2.66 12.66 4.12
N SER A 122 -3.82 12.95 4.71
CA SER A 122 -4.45 14.27 4.63
C SER A 122 -3.67 15.30 5.44
N GLU A 123 -3.17 14.92 6.62
CA GLU A 123 -2.26 15.78 7.40
C GLU A 123 -0.95 16.01 6.65
N LEU A 124 -0.38 14.95 6.06
CA LEU A 124 0.87 15.00 5.30
C LEU A 124 0.76 15.92 4.07
N ALA A 125 -0.39 15.91 3.38
CA ALA A 125 -0.67 16.76 2.22
C ALA A 125 -0.61 18.27 2.56
N GLY A 126 -0.76 18.65 3.83
CA GLY A 126 -0.56 20.02 4.29
C GLY A 126 0.88 20.51 4.07
N TYR A 127 1.86 19.64 4.34
CA TYR A 127 3.29 19.99 4.40
C TYR A 127 4.13 19.43 3.24
N TYR A 128 3.60 18.49 2.48
CA TYR A 128 4.31 17.81 1.40
C TYR A 128 3.51 17.83 0.09
N ASP A 129 4.24 17.84 -1.03
CA ASP A 129 3.72 17.62 -2.37
C ASP A 129 3.88 16.14 -2.76
N PHE A 130 2.84 15.58 -3.37
CA PHE A 130 2.84 14.22 -3.89
C PHE A 130 3.02 14.24 -5.41
N ILE A 131 4.20 13.83 -5.88
CA ILE A 131 4.60 13.92 -7.27
C ILE A 131 4.59 12.52 -7.88
N ALA A 132 3.74 12.29 -8.87
CA ALA A 132 3.72 11.05 -9.64
C ALA A 132 4.99 10.93 -10.50
N MET A 133 5.75 9.86 -10.32
CA MET A 133 7.02 9.60 -11.01
C MET A 133 6.91 8.53 -12.11
N GLY A 134 5.72 7.95 -12.31
CA GLY A 134 5.45 6.94 -13.33
C GLY A 134 5.20 5.56 -12.74
N ARG A 135 5.67 4.50 -13.42
CA ARG A 135 5.52 3.10 -13.02
C ARG A 135 6.88 2.42 -12.92
N ALA A 136 7.00 1.47 -11.99
CA ALA A 136 8.16 0.61 -11.78
C ALA A 136 7.70 -0.84 -11.55
N ARG A 137 8.64 -1.72 -11.21
CA ARG A 137 8.36 -3.11 -10.85
C ARG A 137 9.13 -3.47 -9.59
N GLU A 138 8.42 -3.87 -8.55
CA GLU A 138 8.98 -4.18 -7.24
C GLU A 138 8.36 -5.45 -6.69
N ALA A 139 9.18 -6.28 -6.02
CA ALA A 139 8.76 -7.61 -5.54
C ALA A 139 8.05 -8.47 -6.61
N GLY A 140 8.38 -8.26 -7.89
CA GLY A 140 7.76 -8.96 -9.03
C GLY A 140 6.45 -8.36 -9.55
N VAL A 141 5.90 -7.34 -8.89
CA VAL A 141 4.59 -6.71 -9.16
C VAL A 141 4.77 -5.33 -9.80
N PRO A 142 3.92 -4.91 -10.77
CA PRO A 142 3.92 -3.53 -11.25
C PRO A 142 3.54 -2.55 -10.13
N CYS A 143 4.22 -1.41 -10.05
CA CYS A 143 4.02 -0.40 -9.01
C CYS A 143 3.90 1.01 -9.62
N ASP A 144 3.01 1.85 -9.11
CA ASP A 144 3.07 3.29 -9.28
C ASP A 144 4.11 3.90 -8.34
N VAL A 145 4.91 4.83 -8.86
CA VAL A 145 5.98 5.48 -8.10
C VAL A 145 5.52 6.88 -7.71
N VAL A 146 5.48 7.16 -6.40
CA VAL A 146 5.12 8.48 -5.88
C VAL A 146 6.26 9.02 -5.04
N ARG A 147 6.73 10.22 -5.41
CA ARG A 147 7.69 10.98 -4.62
C ARG A 147 6.94 11.91 -3.68
N ILE A 148 7.26 11.84 -2.39
CA ILE A 148 6.75 12.74 -1.36
C ILE A 148 7.84 13.77 -1.09
N ALA A 149 7.59 15.04 -1.42
CA ALA A 149 8.58 16.12 -1.32
C ALA A 149 8.08 17.21 -0.37
N PRO A 150 8.91 17.73 0.55
CA PRO A 150 8.47 18.79 1.44
C PRO A 150 8.20 20.08 0.66
N LYS A 151 7.13 20.80 1.02
CA LYS A 151 6.82 22.11 0.45
C LYS A 151 7.82 23.19 0.90
N ASP A 152 8.31 23.06 2.14
CA ASP A 152 9.27 23.98 2.74
C ASP A 152 10.61 23.30 3.03
N ALA A 153 11.71 24.02 2.80
CA ALA A 153 13.09 23.55 2.96
C ALA A 153 13.51 23.19 4.41
N ARG A 154 12.59 23.27 5.38
CA ARG A 154 12.82 22.89 6.78
C ARG A 154 12.45 21.44 7.07
N ALA A 155 11.68 20.79 6.21
CA ALA A 155 11.32 19.39 6.36
C ALA A 155 12.40 18.48 5.75
N ILE A 156 12.78 17.44 6.48
CA ILE A 156 13.74 16.44 6.01
C ILE A 156 13.09 15.69 4.84
N PRO A 157 13.76 15.50 3.69
CA PRO A 157 13.19 14.74 2.58
C PRO A 157 12.98 13.29 3.02
N THR A 158 11.73 12.87 3.17
CA THR A 158 11.34 11.48 3.43
C THR A 158 11.12 10.71 2.13
N CYS A 159 11.41 9.41 2.20
CA CYS A 159 11.65 8.45 1.13
C CYS A 159 10.65 8.44 -0.05
N CYS A 160 11.15 7.97 -1.21
CA CYS A 160 10.33 7.55 -2.34
C CYS A 160 9.42 6.38 -1.92
N GLY A 161 8.10 6.51 -2.11
CA GLY A 161 7.13 5.45 -1.85
C GLY A 161 6.85 4.67 -3.15
N LEU A 162 6.96 3.35 -3.10
CA LEU A 162 6.55 2.47 -4.18
C LEU A 162 5.18 1.90 -3.82
N ILE A 163 4.17 2.21 -4.64
CA ILE A 163 2.77 1.79 -4.44
C ILE A 163 2.51 0.66 -5.43
N PRO A 164 2.11 -0.55 -5.02
CA PRO A 164 1.69 -1.58 -5.98
C PRO A 164 0.57 -1.03 -6.87
N ALA A 165 0.70 -1.18 -8.19
CA ALA A 165 -0.35 -0.82 -9.13
C ALA A 165 -1.46 -1.85 -8.92
N ALA A 166 -2.56 -1.44 -8.30
CA ALA A 166 -3.71 -2.28 -8.08
C ALA A 166 -4.25 -2.77 -9.43
N SER A 167 -4.06 -4.06 -9.72
CA SER A 167 -4.92 -4.82 -10.61
C SER A 167 -5.80 -5.70 -9.73
N TRP A 168 -6.88 -5.11 -9.21
CA TRP A 168 -7.97 -5.84 -8.58
C TRP A 168 -9.23 -5.58 -9.40
#